data_AF-A0A1V3XTR4-F1
#
_entry.id   AF-A0A1V3XTR4-F1
#
_cell.length_a   1.000
_cell.length_b   1.000
_cell.length_c   1.000
_cell.angle_alpha   90.00
_cell.angle_beta   90.00
_cell.angle_gamma   90.00
#
_symmetry.space_group_name_H-M   'P 1'
#
loop_
_entity.id
_entity.type
_entity.pdbx_description
1 polymer ?
#
loop_
_entity_poly.entity_id
_entity_poly.type
_entity_poly.pdbx_seq_one_letter_code
_entity_poly.pdbx_strand_id
1 'polypeptide(L)'
;MTQDVITALRAHALTRKLGTKTQTSKLQKTMLRAARARNIDLHIDGTEMRTKELGPSTQAAIRTLQARFGLPATGTMDPETFDRVHAAAASKPRKPVLVSAPDPTALKPIPRALRLNATNKDVPVLQRTLAFLGHAVNETEFKDTRFGASTRAAVLAFQKSAGCRRPVTSTGARSPRSTRPSSAPIPPPQPPRPASAEPSATPRGPASKARASSCAPAPSVAPASCWGSAPPWPTVSSICRTPRPSTPPPASRYPRCC
;
A
#
# COMPACT_ATOMS: atom_id res chain seq x y z
N MET A 1 -0.80 37.70 -15.31
CA MET A 1 -0.75 37.37 -13.87
C MET A 1 0.67 36.99 -13.54
N THR A 2 1.37 37.77 -12.70
CA THR A 2 2.77 37.50 -12.33
C THR A 2 2.86 36.48 -11.19
N GLN A 3 4.02 35.85 -11.04
CA GLN A 3 4.26 34.86 -9.99
C GLN A 3 4.12 35.45 -8.58
N ASP A 4 4.46 36.72 -8.41
CA ASP A 4 4.32 37.43 -7.13
C ASP A 4 2.85 37.58 -6.72
N VAL A 5 1.98 37.90 -7.67
CA VAL A 5 0.53 38.01 -7.42
C VAL A 5 -0.05 36.67 -6.99
N ILE A 6 0.37 35.57 -7.63
CA ILE A 6 -0.06 34.21 -7.24
C ILE A 6 0.41 33.90 -5.81
N THR A 7 1.66 34.23 -5.49
CA THR A 7 2.24 33.99 -4.16
C THR A 7 1.53 34.78 -3.07
N ALA A 8 1.26 36.06 -3.32
CA ALA A 8 0.49 36.92 -2.42
C ALA A 8 -0.96 36.39 -2.23
N LEU A 9 -1.64 36.03 -3.33
CA LEU A 9 -2.98 35.44 -3.26
C LEU A 9 -3.00 34.16 -2.42
N ARG A 10 -2.01 33.28 -2.58
CA ARG A 10 -1.87 32.07 -1.76
C ARG A 10 -1.64 32.40 -0.28
N ALA A 11 -0.76 33.36 0.02
CA ALA A 11 -0.50 33.80 1.39
C ALA A 11 -1.77 34.35 2.06
N HIS A 12 -2.51 35.24 1.39
CA HIS A 12 -3.78 35.78 1.91
C HIS A 12 -4.87 34.71 2.03
N ALA A 13 -4.94 33.77 1.10
CA ALA A 13 -5.88 32.65 1.21
C ALA A 13 -5.54 31.77 2.41
N LEU A 14 -4.25 31.57 2.72
CA LEU A 14 -3.81 30.78 3.87
C LEU A 14 -4.09 31.48 5.19
N THR A 15 -3.84 32.78 5.32
CA THR A 15 -4.20 33.52 6.54
C THR A 15 -5.70 33.42 6.82
N ARG A 16 -6.53 33.57 5.79
CA ARG A 16 -7.99 33.41 5.92
C ARG A 16 -8.40 31.98 6.31
N LYS A 17 -7.74 30.96 5.75
CA LYS A 17 -7.96 29.55 6.15
C LYS A 17 -7.58 29.32 7.60
N LEU A 18 -6.39 29.75 8.01
CA LEU A 18 -5.85 29.56 9.35
C LEU A 18 -6.52 30.45 10.41
N GLY A 19 -7.36 31.41 10.02
CA GLY A 19 -8.27 32.08 10.95
C GLY A 19 -9.40 31.17 11.46
N THR A 20 -9.69 30.05 10.79
CA THR A 20 -10.76 29.13 11.19
C THR A 20 -10.25 28.02 12.13
N LYS A 21 -10.93 27.85 13.28
CA LYS A 21 -10.59 26.84 14.31
C LYS A 21 -10.50 25.41 13.78
N THR A 22 -11.29 25.07 12.76
CA THR A 22 -11.25 23.74 12.15
C THR A 22 -9.95 23.54 11.36
N GLN A 23 -9.53 24.55 10.59
CA GLN A 23 -8.31 24.45 9.78
C GLN A 23 -7.05 24.54 10.64
N THR A 24 -7.03 25.36 11.70
CA THR A 24 -5.91 25.36 12.66
C THR A 24 -5.72 23.99 13.31
N SER A 25 -6.82 23.38 13.77
CA SER A 25 -6.78 22.04 14.36
C SER A 25 -6.32 20.97 13.35
N LYS A 26 -6.69 21.13 12.07
CA LYS A 26 -6.26 20.24 10.99
C LYS A 26 -4.77 20.43 10.71
N LEU A 27 -4.31 21.68 10.66
CA LEU A 27 -2.90 22.05 10.47
C LEU A 27 -2.02 21.43 11.56
N GLN A 28 -2.35 21.65 12.84
CA GLN A 28 -1.59 21.10 13.97
C GLN A 28 -1.50 19.56 13.88
N LYS A 29 -2.60 18.88 13.55
CA LYS A 29 -2.59 17.42 13.33
C LYS A 29 -1.74 17.02 12.14
N THR A 30 -1.76 17.76 11.03
CA THR A 30 -0.91 17.48 9.87
C THR A 30 0.56 17.73 10.17
N MET A 31 0.91 18.76 10.95
CA MET A 31 2.28 19.01 11.40
C MET A 31 2.80 17.85 12.25
N LEU A 32 2.03 17.39 13.24
CA LEU A 32 2.41 16.23 14.05
C LEU A 32 2.60 14.95 13.19
N ARG A 33 1.79 14.78 12.14
CA ARG A 33 1.98 13.69 11.18
C ARG A 33 3.25 13.85 10.35
N ALA A 34 3.50 15.05 9.82
CA ALA A 34 4.69 15.35 9.05
C ALA A 34 5.97 15.16 9.90
N ALA A 35 5.92 15.57 11.18
CA ALA A 35 6.99 15.37 12.14
C ALA A 35 7.33 13.89 12.32
N ARG A 36 6.31 13.05 12.55
CA ARG A 36 6.47 11.58 12.63
C ARG A 36 6.94 10.94 11.32
N ALA A 37 6.61 11.53 10.17
CA ALA A 37 7.09 11.05 8.88
C ALA A 37 8.58 11.33 8.69
N ARG A 38 9.08 12.46 9.22
CA ARG A 38 10.47 12.92 9.10
C ARG A 38 11.31 12.68 10.35
N ASN A 39 10.80 11.95 11.35
CA ASN A 39 11.43 11.74 12.66
C ASN A 39 11.91 13.05 13.30
N ILE A 40 11.07 14.09 13.23
CA ILE A 40 11.29 15.37 13.91
C ILE A 40 10.54 15.30 15.23
N ASP A 41 11.24 15.53 16.33
CA ASP A 41 10.59 15.64 17.64
C ASP A 41 9.92 17.02 17.72
N LEU A 42 8.59 17.01 17.69
CA LEU A 42 7.76 18.22 17.80
C LEU A 42 6.74 18.01 18.90
N HIS A 43 6.78 18.91 19.89
CA HIS A 43 5.77 19.01 20.92
C HIS A 43 4.90 20.24 20.66
N ILE A 44 3.57 20.06 20.65
CA ILE A 44 2.59 21.13 20.66
C ILE A 44 1.78 20.93 21.93
N ASP A 45 1.64 21.98 22.73
CA ASP A 45 0.92 21.89 24.00
C ASP A 45 -0.54 21.45 23.79
N GLY A 46 -0.99 20.52 24.64
CA GLY A 46 -2.35 19.98 24.55
C GLY A 46 -3.44 21.03 24.78
N THR A 47 -3.12 22.12 25.49
CA THR A 47 -4.00 23.26 25.71
C THR A 47 -4.23 24.04 24.41
N GLU A 48 -3.18 24.33 23.64
CA GLU A 48 -3.28 24.98 22.32
C GLU A 48 -4.05 24.14 21.30
N MET A 49 -3.89 22.81 21.35
CA MET A 49 -4.67 21.91 20.52
C MET A 49 -6.17 21.88 20.90
N ARG A 50 -6.50 22.15 22.17
CA ARG A 50 -7.89 22.24 22.65
C ARG A 50 -8.53 23.58 22.28
N THR A 51 -7.81 24.70 22.46
CA THR A 51 -8.29 26.04 22.06
C THR A 51 -8.29 26.22 20.54
N LYS A 52 -7.47 25.43 19.82
CA LYS A 52 -7.31 25.45 18.36
C LYS A 52 -6.74 26.78 17.86
N GLU A 53 -5.80 27.32 18.61
CA GLU A 53 -5.14 28.58 18.33
C GLU A 53 -3.66 28.35 18.00
N LEU A 54 -3.07 29.25 17.22
CA LEU A 54 -1.65 29.23 16.89
C LEU A 54 -0.88 29.94 18.01
N GLY A 55 -0.68 29.24 19.11
CA GLY A 55 0.08 29.76 20.25
C GLY A 55 1.60 29.66 20.06
N PRO A 56 2.36 30.03 21.10
CA PRO A 56 3.82 30.06 21.05
C PRO A 56 4.43 28.66 20.82
N SER A 57 3.84 27.59 21.35
CA SER A 57 4.36 26.23 21.11
C SER A 57 4.14 25.80 19.66
N THR A 58 3.00 26.15 19.07
CA THR A 58 2.76 25.92 17.63
C THR A 58 3.75 26.70 16.77
N GLN A 59 4.02 27.98 17.09
CA GLN A 59 5.00 28.79 16.35
C GLN A 59 6.43 28.23 16.47
N ALA A 60 6.83 27.76 17.66
CA ALA A 60 8.12 27.09 17.84
C ALA A 60 8.21 25.81 16.98
N ALA A 61 7.14 25.01 16.94
CA ALA A 61 7.06 23.83 16.09
C ALA A 61 7.15 24.17 14.59
N ILE A 62 6.56 25.31 14.15
CA ILE A 62 6.69 25.82 12.78
C ILE A 62 8.15 26.15 12.47
N ARG A 63 8.86 26.87 13.35
CA ARG A 63 10.28 27.21 13.14
C ARG A 63 11.14 25.96 13.02
N THR A 64 10.90 24.95 13.86
CA THR A 64 11.62 23.67 13.79
C THR A 64 11.34 22.93 12.48
N LEU A 65 10.09 22.90 12.01
CA LEU A 65 9.76 22.33 10.71
C LEU A 65 10.46 23.08 9.57
N GLN A 66 10.39 24.41 9.56
CA GLN A 66 11.04 25.24 8.55
C GLN A 66 12.55 24.98 8.49
N ALA A 67 13.23 25.00 9.64
CA ALA A 67 14.65 24.69 9.73
C ALA A 67 14.98 23.29 9.16
N ARG A 68 14.15 22.28 9.45
CA ARG A 68 14.36 20.90 8.95
C ARG A 68 14.08 20.75 7.46
N PHE A 69 13.22 21.59 6.90
CA PHE A 69 12.96 21.63 5.46
C PHE A 69 13.92 22.56 4.70
N GLY A 70 14.81 23.28 5.38
CA GLY A 70 15.72 24.25 4.77
C GLY A 70 15.03 25.54 4.31
N LEU A 71 13.94 25.94 4.97
CA LEU A 71 13.25 27.20 4.74
C LEU A 71 13.65 28.24 5.81
N PRO A 72 13.46 29.54 5.53
CA PRO A 72 13.59 30.57 6.56
C PRO A 72 12.69 30.24 7.76
N ALA A 73 13.24 30.27 8.97
CA ALA A 73 12.55 29.96 10.22
C ALA A 73 11.78 31.18 10.75
N THR A 74 10.92 31.76 9.91
CA THR A 74 10.11 32.95 10.20
C THR A 74 9.09 32.69 11.31
N GLY A 75 8.72 31.43 11.54
CA GLY A 75 7.70 31.05 12.54
C GLY A 75 6.26 31.29 12.09
N THR A 76 6.07 31.90 10.92
CA THR A 76 4.79 32.02 10.22
C THR A 76 4.61 30.87 9.24
N MET A 77 3.35 30.47 9.00
CA MET A 77 3.05 29.46 7.98
C MET A 77 3.01 30.08 6.58
N ASP A 78 4.11 29.92 5.83
CA ASP A 78 4.17 30.30 4.42
C ASP A 78 3.51 29.24 3.53
N PRO A 79 3.02 29.62 2.32
CA PRO A 79 2.42 28.67 1.38
C PRO A 79 3.34 27.51 1.01
N GLU A 80 4.61 27.77 0.77
CA GLU A 80 5.57 26.70 0.46
C GLU A 80 5.78 25.75 1.66
N THR A 81 5.77 26.30 2.87
CA THR A 81 5.90 25.48 4.08
C THR A 81 4.66 24.61 4.25
N PHE A 82 3.47 25.17 4.03
CA PHE A 82 2.20 24.46 4.10
C PHE A 82 2.16 23.27 3.13
N ASP A 83 2.59 23.48 1.88
CA ASP A 83 2.63 22.43 0.87
C ASP A 83 3.63 21.32 1.22
N ARG A 84 4.83 21.68 1.71
CA ARG A 84 5.84 20.69 2.15
C ARG A 84 5.37 19.88 3.36
N VAL A 85 4.70 20.51 4.33
CA VAL A 85 4.11 19.81 5.47
C VAL A 85 3.02 18.84 5.00
N HIS A 86 2.15 19.26 4.08
CA HIS A 86 1.12 18.40 3.51
C HIS A 86 1.70 17.23 2.73
N ALA A 87 2.72 17.47 1.89
CA ALA A 87 3.41 16.41 1.16
C ALA A 87 4.13 15.44 2.11
N ALA A 88 4.80 15.94 3.14
CA ALA A 88 5.43 15.11 4.16
C ALA A 88 4.41 14.28 4.93
N ALA A 89 3.26 14.85 5.31
CA ALA A 89 2.18 14.12 5.96
C ALA A 89 1.54 13.06 5.05
N ALA A 90 1.45 13.32 3.74
CA ALA A 90 0.93 12.37 2.75
C ALA A 90 1.89 11.23 2.43
N SER A 91 3.21 11.47 2.55
CA SER A 91 4.24 10.46 2.24
C SER A 91 4.16 9.20 3.11
N LYS A 92 3.62 9.31 4.33
CA LYS A 92 3.46 8.16 5.22
C LYS A 92 1.99 7.71 5.22
N PRO A 93 1.65 6.59 4.57
CA PRO A 93 0.28 6.12 4.54
C PRO A 93 -0.18 5.79 5.95
N ARG A 94 -1.44 6.11 6.27
CA ARG A 94 -2.04 5.72 7.54
C ARG A 94 -2.03 4.20 7.60
N LYS A 95 -1.52 3.62 8.70
CA LYS A 95 -1.63 2.19 8.96
C LYS A 95 -3.12 1.83 8.86
N PRO A 96 -3.52 0.93 7.95
CA PRO A 96 -4.92 0.58 7.82
C PRO A 96 -5.40 -0.05 9.13
N VAL A 97 -6.61 0.31 9.54
CA VAL A 97 -7.28 -0.36 10.64
C VAL A 97 -7.71 -1.73 10.13
N LEU A 98 -7.38 -2.76 10.90
CA LEU A 98 -7.63 -4.14 10.53
C LEU A 98 -8.95 -4.59 11.14
N VAL A 99 -9.74 -5.32 10.36
CA VAL A 99 -11.00 -5.91 10.83
C VAL A 99 -10.71 -6.87 11.98
N SER A 100 -11.40 -6.69 13.11
CA SER A 100 -11.34 -7.60 14.24
C SER A 100 -11.97 -8.95 13.91
N ALA A 101 -11.35 -10.04 14.38
CA ALA A 101 -11.81 -11.40 14.16
C ALA A 101 -13.26 -11.59 14.66
N PRO A 102 -14.21 -12.01 13.81
CA PRO A 102 -15.58 -12.33 14.21
C PRO A 102 -15.68 -13.70 14.92
N ASP A 103 -16.73 -13.87 15.73
CA ASP A 103 -17.05 -15.13 16.43
C ASP A 103 -17.23 -16.30 15.44
N PRO A 104 -16.73 -17.52 15.74
CA PRO A 104 -16.76 -18.66 14.83
C PRO A 104 -18.17 -19.06 14.38
N THR A 105 -19.20 -18.75 15.18
CA THR A 105 -20.60 -19.09 14.91
C THR A 105 -21.20 -18.27 13.75
N ALA A 106 -20.55 -17.16 13.37
CA ALA A 106 -21.00 -16.27 12.30
C ALA A 106 -20.42 -16.61 10.91
N LEU A 107 -19.57 -17.64 10.81
CA LEU A 107 -18.90 -18.02 9.57
C LEU A 107 -19.84 -18.81 8.66
N LYS A 108 -20.20 -18.23 7.51
CA LYS A 108 -20.96 -18.91 6.45
C LYS A 108 -20.01 -19.58 5.44
N PRO A 109 -20.35 -20.76 4.90
CA PRO A 109 -19.56 -21.37 3.83
C PRO A 109 -19.51 -20.46 2.62
N ILE A 110 -18.32 -20.31 2.01
CA ILE A 110 -18.14 -19.45 0.84
C ILE A 110 -18.68 -20.21 -0.38
N PRO A 111 -19.77 -19.74 -1.01
CA PRO A 111 -20.48 -20.55 -2.01
C PRO A 111 -19.79 -20.54 -3.38
N ARG A 112 -18.88 -19.59 -3.65
CA ARG A 112 -18.33 -19.33 -4.99
C ARG A 112 -16.88 -18.87 -4.97
N ALA A 113 -16.16 -19.17 -6.04
CA ALA A 113 -14.82 -18.62 -6.27
C ALA A 113 -14.90 -17.11 -6.54
N LEU A 114 -14.29 -16.31 -5.65
CA LEU A 114 -14.24 -14.85 -5.77
C LEU A 114 -13.02 -14.41 -6.58
N ARG A 115 -13.21 -13.39 -7.42
CA ARG A 115 -12.15 -12.76 -8.22
C ARG A 115 -11.71 -11.42 -7.61
N LEU A 116 -10.50 -10.99 -7.94
CA LEU A 116 -9.98 -9.67 -7.60
C LEU A 116 -10.92 -8.57 -8.13
N ASN A 117 -11.14 -7.52 -7.33
CA ASN A 117 -12.09 -6.43 -7.59
C ASN A 117 -13.57 -6.82 -7.63
N ALA A 118 -13.95 -8.04 -7.22
CA ALA A 118 -15.36 -8.36 -7.02
C ALA A 118 -15.95 -7.54 -5.87
N THR A 119 -17.16 -7.03 -6.07
CA THR A 119 -18.00 -6.36 -5.06
C THR A 119 -19.30 -7.15 -4.91
N ASN A 120 -19.23 -8.29 -4.24
CA ASN A 120 -20.35 -9.22 -4.06
C ASN A 120 -20.68 -9.36 -2.58
N LYS A 121 -21.91 -9.78 -2.27
CA LYS A 121 -22.36 -10.09 -0.89
C LYS A 121 -21.53 -11.17 -0.19
N ASP A 122 -20.79 -11.96 -0.97
CA ASP A 122 -19.91 -13.04 -0.48
C ASP A 122 -18.50 -12.55 -0.08
N VAL A 123 -18.08 -11.38 -0.55
CA VAL A 123 -16.78 -10.75 -0.20
C VAL A 123 -16.63 -10.54 1.31
N PRO A 124 -17.61 -9.95 2.03
CA PRO A 124 -17.50 -9.78 3.48
C PRO A 124 -17.47 -11.11 4.24
N VAL A 125 -18.09 -12.18 3.72
CA VAL A 125 -18.01 -13.51 4.34
C VAL A 125 -16.59 -14.05 4.27
N LEU A 126 -15.95 -13.95 3.11
CA LEU A 126 -14.53 -14.31 2.94
C LEU A 126 -13.63 -13.45 3.85
N GLN A 127 -13.82 -12.13 3.86
CA GLN A 127 -12.99 -11.21 4.65
C GLN A 127 -13.10 -11.47 6.16
N ARG A 128 -14.30 -11.78 6.66
CA ARG A 128 -14.54 -12.24 8.05
C ARG A 128 -13.82 -13.54 8.36
N THR A 129 -13.88 -14.49 7.44
CA THR A 129 -13.20 -15.79 7.58
C THR A 129 -11.68 -15.60 7.62
N LEU A 130 -11.13 -14.75 6.77
CA LEU A 130 -9.69 -14.42 6.76
C LEU A 130 -9.27 -13.69 8.05
N ALA A 131 -10.08 -12.76 8.55
CA ALA A 131 -9.83 -12.09 9.82
C ALA A 131 -9.84 -13.09 10.99
N PHE A 132 -10.77 -14.05 10.99
CA PHE A 132 -10.81 -15.14 11.97
C PHE A 132 -9.55 -16.03 11.91
N LEU A 133 -9.06 -16.32 10.71
CA LEU A 133 -7.81 -17.08 10.49
C LEU A 133 -6.54 -16.28 10.84
N GLY A 134 -6.67 -15.05 11.36
CA GLY A 134 -5.55 -14.20 11.75
C GLY A 134 -4.93 -13.39 10.61
N HIS A 135 -5.57 -13.35 9.43
CA HIS A 135 -5.11 -12.53 8.32
C HIS A 135 -5.71 -11.11 8.39
N ALA A 136 -4.83 -10.13 8.38
CA ALA A 136 -5.14 -8.71 8.41
C ALA A 136 -5.89 -8.26 7.14
N VAL A 137 -7.18 -7.93 7.27
CA VAL A 137 -7.98 -7.31 6.20
C VAL A 137 -8.30 -5.86 6.57
N ASN A 138 -8.22 -4.93 5.61
CA ASN A 138 -8.53 -3.52 5.83
C ASN A 138 -10.03 -3.30 6.11
N GLU A 139 -10.38 -2.54 7.15
CA GLU A 139 -11.77 -2.19 7.47
C GLU A 139 -12.47 -1.37 6.37
N THR A 140 -11.73 -0.54 5.65
CA THR A 140 -12.29 0.26 4.55
C THR A 140 -12.73 -0.65 3.40
N GLU A 141 -11.91 -1.62 3.02
CA GLU A 141 -12.25 -2.62 2.00
C GLU A 141 -13.43 -3.51 2.43
N PHE A 142 -13.55 -3.76 3.73
CA PHE A 142 -14.67 -4.52 4.30
C PHE A 142 -16.00 -3.75 4.23
N LYS A 143 -16.00 -2.45 4.57
CA LYS A 143 -17.19 -1.58 4.48
C LYS A 143 -17.66 -1.40 3.03
N ASP A 144 -16.72 -1.27 2.10
CA ASP A 144 -17.01 -1.15 0.67
C ASP A 144 -17.40 -2.50 0.03
N THR A 145 -17.40 -3.59 0.81
CA THR A 145 -17.66 -4.97 0.33
C THR A 145 -16.82 -5.37 -0.89
N ARG A 146 -15.58 -4.85 -0.96
CA ARG A 146 -14.71 -4.95 -2.14
C ARG A 146 -13.53 -5.86 -1.89
N PHE A 147 -13.27 -6.76 -2.84
CA PHE A 147 -12.03 -7.51 -2.86
C PHE A 147 -10.87 -6.61 -3.35
N GLY A 148 -10.18 -5.99 -2.39
CA GLY A 148 -9.06 -5.09 -2.65
C GLY A 148 -7.69 -5.78 -2.54
N ALA A 149 -6.64 -4.95 -2.46
CA ALA A 149 -5.25 -5.42 -2.38
C ALA A 149 -4.95 -6.12 -1.05
N SER A 150 -5.52 -5.65 0.07
CA SER A 150 -5.31 -6.31 1.36
C SER A 150 -5.97 -7.68 1.43
N THR A 151 -7.19 -7.78 0.91
CA THR A 151 -7.90 -9.06 0.82
C THR A 151 -7.15 -10.04 -0.08
N ARG A 152 -6.60 -9.57 -1.21
CA ARG A 152 -5.75 -10.40 -2.08
C ARG A 152 -4.52 -10.92 -1.35
N ALA A 153 -3.81 -10.05 -0.62
CA ALA A 153 -2.63 -10.43 0.14
C ALA A 153 -2.96 -11.45 1.24
N ALA A 154 -4.08 -11.26 1.93
CA ALA A 154 -4.59 -12.20 2.92
C ALA A 154 -4.91 -13.58 2.31
N VAL A 155 -5.59 -13.62 1.16
CA VAL A 155 -5.86 -14.88 0.44
C VAL A 155 -4.57 -15.58 0.00
N LEU A 156 -3.58 -14.83 -0.50
CA LEU A 156 -2.29 -15.39 -0.88
C LEU A 156 -1.52 -15.96 0.33
N ALA A 157 -1.56 -15.26 1.47
CA ALA A 157 -0.97 -15.74 2.72
C ALA A 157 -1.65 -17.03 3.20
N PHE A 158 -2.98 -17.08 3.15
CA PHE A 158 -3.76 -18.27 3.46
C PHE A 158 -3.46 -19.44 2.50
N GLN A 159 -3.36 -19.17 1.20
CA GLN A 159 -3.02 -20.19 0.20
C GLN A 159 -1.62 -20.77 0.44
N LYS A 160 -0.67 -19.93 0.87
CA LYS A 160 0.68 -20.35 1.23
C LYS A 160 0.69 -21.23 2.49
N SER A 161 -0.09 -20.89 3.53
CA SER A 161 -0.16 -21.69 4.75
C SER A 161 -0.94 -22.99 4.56
N ALA A 162 -1.98 -22.99 3.73
CA ALA A 162 -2.82 -24.15 3.44
C ALA A 162 -2.21 -25.12 2.41
N GLY A 163 -1.06 -24.81 1.79
CA GLY A 163 -0.42 -25.65 0.78
C GLY A 163 -1.18 -25.76 -0.56
N CYS A 164 -2.24 -24.96 -0.73
CA CYS A 164 -3.10 -24.99 -1.92
C CYS A 164 -2.48 -24.19 -3.06
N ARG A 165 -1.60 -24.82 -3.85
CA ARG A 165 -1.04 -24.26 -5.10
C ARG A 165 -2.09 -24.27 -6.23
N ARG A 166 -3.15 -23.46 -6.13
CA ARG A 166 -3.98 -23.09 -7.29
C ARG A 166 -3.91 -21.60 -7.54
N PRO A 167 -3.52 -21.15 -8.75
CA PRO A 167 -3.41 -19.74 -9.05
C PRO A 167 -4.80 -19.07 -8.98
N VAL A 168 -4.85 -17.89 -8.35
CA VAL A 168 -6.05 -17.02 -8.29
C VAL A 168 -6.40 -16.42 -9.67
N THR A 169 -5.62 -16.71 -10.70
CA THR A 169 -5.85 -16.29 -12.08
C THR A 169 -6.39 -17.46 -12.91
N SER A 170 -7.65 -17.29 -13.34
CA SER A 170 -8.22 -17.83 -14.58
C SER A 170 -7.78 -19.23 -15.03
N THR A 171 -8.68 -20.21 -14.88
CA THR A 171 -9.23 -20.97 -16.02
C THR A 171 -10.30 -21.90 -15.46
N GLY A 172 -11.51 -21.79 -16.00
CA GLY A 172 -12.58 -22.74 -15.73
C GLY A 172 -12.21 -24.09 -16.32
N ALA A 173 -11.48 -24.92 -15.57
CA ALA A 173 -11.43 -26.34 -15.82
C ALA A 173 -12.60 -26.97 -15.04
N ARG A 174 -13.71 -27.11 -15.75
CA ARG A 174 -14.81 -28.03 -15.44
C ARG A 174 -14.19 -29.38 -15.09
N SER A 175 -14.26 -29.76 -13.82
CA SER A 175 -14.02 -31.15 -13.41
C SER A 175 -15.33 -31.90 -13.57
N PRO A 176 -15.45 -32.91 -14.45
CA PRO A 176 -16.43 -33.93 -14.25
C PRO A 176 -15.79 -35.09 -13.47
N ARG A 177 -16.44 -35.37 -12.33
CA ARG A 177 -16.93 -36.71 -12.00
C ARG A 177 -15.90 -37.74 -11.52
N SER A 178 -15.72 -37.79 -10.20
CA SER A 178 -15.39 -39.02 -9.50
C SER A 178 -16.68 -39.68 -9.02
N THR A 179 -17.20 -40.63 -9.79
CA THR A 179 -17.87 -41.85 -9.29
C THR A 179 -17.99 -42.84 -10.45
N ARG A 180 -17.25 -43.95 -10.37
CA ARG A 180 -17.74 -45.34 -10.43
C ARG A 180 -16.57 -46.31 -10.73
N PRO A 181 -16.43 -47.43 -9.99
CA PRO A 181 -15.37 -48.41 -10.27
C PRO A 181 -15.80 -49.43 -11.32
N SER A 182 -14.79 -49.91 -12.06
CA SER A 182 -14.59 -51.23 -12.67
C SER A 182 -15.71 -51.83 -13.56
N SER A 183 -15.49 -51.84 -14.90
CA SER A 183 -15.15 -53.06 -15.68
C SER A 183 -15.32 -52.89 -17.21
N ALA A 184 -14.20 -53.03 -17.95
CA ALA A 184 -14.02 -53.37 -19.39
C ALA A 184 -14.35 -52.32 -20.51
N PRO A 185 -13.80 -52.49 -21.74
CA PRO A 185 -12.38 -52.57 -22.11
C PRO A 185 -11.97 -51.46 -23.13
N ILE A 186 -10.65 -51.32 -23.32
CA ILE A 186 -9.95 -50.30 -24.11
C ILE A 186 -10.17 -50.51 -25.63
N PRO A 187 -10.57 -49.49 -26.42
CA PRO A 187 -10.51 -49.55 -27.89
C PRO A 187 -9.09 -49.24 -28.41
N PRO A 188 -8.61 -49.92 -29.47
CA PRO A 188 -7.25 -49.80 -29.99
C PRO A 188 -6.97 -48.46 -30.70
N PRO A 189 -5.67 -48.07 -30.81
CA PRO A 189 -5.24 -46.77 -31.36
C PRO A 189 -5.40 -46.69 -32.88
N GLN A 190 -5.88 -45.55 -33.38
CA GLN A 190 -5.94 -45.26 -34.82
C GLN A 190 -4.56 -44.81 -35.35
N PRO A 191 -4.15 -45.25 -36.56
CA PRO A 191 -2.87 -44.90 -37.18
C PRO A 191 -2.84 -43.45 -37.74
N PRO A 192 -1.64 -42.88 -37.95
CA PRO A 192 -1.47 -41.51 -38.44
C PRO A 192 -1.86 -41.37 -39.91
N ARG A 193 -2.58 -40.30 -40.25
CA ARG A 193 -2.86 -39.91 -41.64
C ARG A 193 -1.58 -39.38 -42.32
N PRO A 194 -1.28 -39.79 -43.57
CA PRO A 194 -0.06 -39.40 -44.27
C PRO A 194 -0.12 -37.96 -44.80
N ALA A 195 1.06 -37.36 -44.83
CA ALA A 195 1.39 -36.16 -45.57
C ALA A 195 1.39 -36.42 -47.08
N SER A 196 0.79 -35.50 -47.84
CA SER A 196 1.10 -35.22 -49.25
C SER A 196 1.21 -33.70 -49.35
N ALA A 197 2.42 -33.15 -49.32
CA ALA A 197 3.29 -32.92 -50.49
C ALA A 197 2.77 -31.77 -51.37
N GLU A 198 3.52 -30.66 -51.32
CA GLU A 198 3.55 -29.56 -52.30
C GLU A 198 3.77 -30.09 -53.72
N PRO A 199 3.45 -29.26 -54.74
CA PRO A 199 4.59 -28.78 -55.52
C PRO A 199 4.57 -27.27 -55.79
N SER A 200 5.79 -26.73 -55.80
CA SER A 200 6.21 -25.38 -56.12
C SER A 200 6.01 -25.02 -57.60
N ALA A 201 5.67 -23.75 -57.89
CA ALA A 201 6.13 -23.03 -59.09
C ALA A 201 5.91 -21.51 -58.96
N THR A 202 6.98 -20.75 -59.23
CA THR A 202 7.15 -19.29 -59.08
C THR A 202 6.83 -18.53 -60.41
N PRO A 203 7.14 -17.23 -60.61
CA PRO A 203 6.23 -16.08 -60.66
C PRO A 203 6.10 -15.40 -62.06
N ARG A 204 5.28 -14.34 -62.17
CA ARG A 204 5.42 -13.25 -63.17
C ARG A 204 4.68 -11.98 -62.69
N GLY A 205 5.37 -10.82 -62.68
CA GLY A 205 4.94 -9.48 -62.18
C GLY A 205 3.95 -8.73 -63.10
N PRO A 206 3.94 -7.36 -63.20
CA PRO A 206 4.82 -6.33 -62.59
C PRO A 206 4.12 -5.05 -62.03
N ALA A 207 4.95 -4.15 -61.47
CA ALA A 207 4.84 -2.66 -61.38
C ALA A 207 3.66 -2.05 -60.56
N SER A 208 3.81 -0.97 -59.77
CA SER A 208 4.63 0.23 -59.98
C SER A 208 4.70 1.13 -58.72
N LYS A 209 5.79 1.93 -58.68
CA LYS A 209 6.01 3.26 -58.03
C LYS A 209 6.16 3.30 -56.49
N ALA A 210 7.31 3.63 -55.88
CA ALA A 210 8.34 4.69 -56.04
C ALA A 210 8.05 6.00 -55.28
N ARG A 211 8.71 6.18 -54.12
CA ARG A 211 9.49 7.37 -53.65
C ARG A 211 9.83 7.13 -52.16
N ALA A 212 11.06 6.87 -51.72
CA ALA A 212 12.33 7.60 -51.81
C ALA A 212 12.43 8.79 -50.84
N SER A 213 13.61 8.88 -50.21
CA SER A 213 14.20 9.93 -49.34
C SER A 213 13.86 9.85 -47.85
N SER A 214 14.82 9.93 -46.91
CA SER A 214 16.25 10.27 -46.99
C SER A 214 16.91 10.17 -45.60
N CYS A 215 18.18 9.76 -45.59
CA CYS A 215 19.30 10.08 -44.67
C CYS A 215 19.21 9.90 -43.13
N ALA A 216 20.02 8.95 -42.67
CA ALA A 216 21.04 8.89 -41.58
C ALA A 216 21.51 10.22 -40.88
N PRO A 217 22.42 10.21 -39.86
CA PRO A 217 23.13 9.11 -39.15
C PRO A 217 23.18 9.23 -37.59
N ALA A 218 23.87 8.25 -36.98
CA ALA A 218 24.27 8.12 -35.57
C ALA A 218 25.10 9.31 -35.00
N PRO A 219 25.39 9.29 -33.67
CA PRO A 219 26.75 8.88 -33.30
C PRO A 219 26.88 7.98 -32.06
N SER A 220 27.96 7.20 -32.14
CA SER A 220 28.60 6.36 -31.12
C SER A 220 29.38 7.22 -30.12
N VAL A 221 29.23 6.99 -28.80
CA VAL A 221 30.31 7.11 -27.81
C VAL A 221 29.99 6.24 -26.58
N ALA A 222 30.80 5.21 -26.34
CA ALA A 222 31.09 4.64 -25.02
C ALA A 222 32.55 5.05 -24.68
N PRO A 223 33.19 4.70 -23.53
CA PRO A 223 32.74 3.94 -22.35
C PRO A 223 33.18 4.59 -21.00
N ALA A 224 32.72 4.08 -19.86
CA ALA A 224 33.51 4.16 -18.61
C ALA A 224 33.02 3.14 -17.57
N SER A 225 33.86 2.13 -17.38
CA SER A 225 33.89 1.22 -16.24
C SER A 225 34.04 1.97 -14.93
N CYS A 226 33.32 1.56 -13.89
CA CYS A 226 33.73 1.67 -12.48
C CYS A 226 32.89 0.68 -11.66
N TRP A 227 33.40 -0.54 -11.51
CA TRP A 227 33.11 -1.37 -10.35
C TRP A 227 33.69 -0.70 -9.12
N GLY A 228 32.87 -0.52 -8.08
CA GLY A 228 33.32 0.14 -6.86
C GLY A 228 32.32 0.00 -5.71
N SER A 229 32.60 -0.96 -4.84
CA SER A 229 32.40 -0.90 -3.40
C SER A 229 30.97 -0.98 -2.84
N ALA A 230 30.58 -2.22 -2.54
CA ALA A 230 29.63 -2.56 -1.49
C ALA A 230 30.22 -2.22 -0.10
N PRO A 231 29.46 -1.61 0.82
CA PRO A 231 29.89 -1.46 2.20
C PRO A 231 29.67 -2.74 3.03
N PRO A 232 30.59 -3.09 3.93
CA PRO A 232 30.51 -4.29 4.77
C PRO A 232 29.43 -4.15 5.85
N TRP A 233 28.81 -5.28 6.16
CA TRP A 233 27.81 -5.43 7.21
C TRP A 233 28.49 -5.22 8.57
N PRO A 234 27.91 -4.47 9.52
CA PRO A 234 28.44 -4.45 10.87
C PRO A 234 28.13 -5.77 11.57
N THR A 235 29.22 -6.45 11.92
CA THR A 235 29.35 -7.61 12.80
C THR A 235 28.40 -7.55 13.99
N VAL A 236 27.55 -8.56 14.09
CA VAL A 236 26.81 -8.86 15.32
C VAL A 236 27.82 -9.46 16.32
N SER A 237 28.00 -8.80 17.45
CA SER A 237 28.66 -9.40 18.61
C SER A 237 28.16 -8.75 19.88
N SER A 238 27.50 -9.61 20.66
CA SER A 238 27.49 -9.59 22.12
C SER A 238 26.75 -8.42 22.79
N ILE A 239 25.60 -8.72 23.41
CA ILE A 239 25.54 -8.94 24.86
C ILE A 239 24.08 -9.27 25.20
N CYS A 240 23.88 -10.52 25.61
CA CYS A 240 22.69 -10.96 26.33
C CYS A 240 22.57 -10.15 27.62
N ARG A 241 21.61 -9.23 27.69
CA ARG A 241 21.08 -8.74 28.97
C ARG A 241 19.73 -9.40 29.20
N THR A 242 19.75 -10.39 30.08
CA THR A 242 18.62 -10.97 30.78
C THR A 242 17.69 -9.89 31.36
N PRO A 243 16.38 -9.94 31.13
CA PRO A 243 15.43 -9.12 31.87
C PRO A 243 15.27 -9.66 33.31
N ARG A 244 15.47 -8.77 34.29
CA ARG A 244 15.15 -8.96 35.71
C ARG A 244 13.65 -9.31 35.88
N PRO A 245 13.27 -10.27 36.74
CA PRO A 245 11.87 -10.50 37.07
C PRO A 245 11.29 -9.36 37.90
N SER A 246 10.08 -8.96 37.51
CA SER A 246 9.19 -8.01 38.15
C SER A 246 8.77 -8.44 39.55
N THR A 247 9.01 -7.59 40.55
CA THR A 247 8.38 -7.62 41.87
C THR A 247 6.88 -7.30 41.76
N PRO A 248 5.97 -8.13 42.30
CA PRO A 248 4.55 -7.80 42.39
C PRO A 248 4.28 -6.83 43.58
N PRO A 249 3.29 -5.92 43.47
CA PRO A 249 2.84 -5.11 44.59
C PRO A 249 1.97 -5.94 45.58
N PRO A 250 1.96 -5.60 46.88
CA PRO A 250 1.23 -6.35 47.90
C PRO A 250 -0.29 -6.18 47.78
N ALA A 251 -1.00 -7.30 47.88
CA ALA A 251 -2.41 -7.34 48.20
C ALA A 251 -2.61 -6.98 49.68
N SER A 252 -3.55 -6.08 49.99
CA SER A 252 -4.59 -6.29 51.02
C SER A 252 -5.25 -4.99 51.48
N ARG A 253 -6.50 -5.16 51.92
CA ARG A 253 -7.34 -4.27 52.74
C ARG A 253 -8.19 -3.23 52.00
N TYR A 254 -9.30 -3.71 51.46
CA TYR A 254 -10.57 -2.98 51.59
C TYR A 254 -11.36 -3.57 52.79
N PRO A 255 -12.00 -2.72 53.62
CA PRO A 255 -12.80 -3.18 54.75
C PRO A 255 -14.17 -3.72 54.30
N ARG A 256 -14.62 -4.74 55.03
CA ARG A 256 -15.98 -5.30 54.97
C ARG A 256 -16.99 -4.24 55.43
N CYS A 257 -18.04 -4.01 54.64
CA CYS A 257 -19.26 -3.38 55.15
C CYS A 257 -20.18 -4.49 55.68
N CYS A 258 -20.69 -4.27 56.89
CA CYS A 258 -21.85 -4.94 57.47
C CYS A 258 -23.13 -4.56 56.73
#